data_AF-A0A2N9MDH4-F1
#
_entry.id   AF-A0A2N9MDH4-F1
#
_cell.length_a   1.000
_cell.length_b   1.000
_cell.length_c   1.000
_cell.angle_alpha   90.00
_cell.angle_beta   90.00
_cell.angle_gamma   90.00
#
_symmetry.space_group_name_H-M   'P 1'
#
loop_
_entity.id
_entity.type
_entity.pdbx_description
1 polymer ?
#
loop_
_entity_poly.entity_id
_entity_poly.type
_entity_poly.pdbx_seq_one_letter_code
_entity_poly.pdbx_strand_id
1 'polypeptide(L)' 'MSFIQAVQILVDCGVDFVIVGGWSAIIHGSSYPTRDLEICYDRAAENLKRLAQALTPFRPRLRGLSRRSALCLG' A
#
# COMPACT_ATOMS: atom_id res chain seq x y z
N MET A 1 5.32 5.08 -9.81
CA MET A 1 5.47 3.66 -9.44
C MET A 1 4.47 2.87 -10.25
N SER A 2 4.88 1.81 -10.93
CA SER A 2 3.94 0.90 -11.63
C SER A 2 3.24 -0.02 -10.62
N PHE A 3 2.14 -0.66 -11.04
CA PHE A 3 1.46 -1.69 -10.23
C PHE A 3 2.42 -2.80 -9.79
N ILE A 4 3.24 -3.31 -10.71
CA ILE A 4 4.20 -4.38 -10.41
C ILE A 4 5.21 -3.93 -9.35
N GLN A 5 5.77 -2.72 -9.48
CA GLN A 5 6.71 -2.18 -8.48
C GLN A 5 6.04 -2.00 -7.11
N ALA A 6 4.78 -1.59 -7.09
CA ALA A 6 4.00 -1.37 -5.88
C ALA A 6 3.72 -2.67 -5.13
N VAL A 7 3.36 -3.73 -5.86
CA VAL A 7 3.11 -5.05 -5.27
C VAL A 7 4.44 -5.69 -4.84
N GLN A 8 5.48 -5.60 -5.67
CA GLN A 8 6.78 -6.21 -5.38
C GLN A 8 7.38 -5.69 -4.07
N ILE A 9 7.36 -4.37 -3.83
CA ILE A 9 7.94 -3.83 -2.59
C ILE A 9 7.16 -4.25 -1.33
N LEU A 10 5.84 -4.44 -1.43
CA LEU A 10 5.03 -4.95 -0.32
C LEU A 10 5.38 -6.43 -0.04
N VAL A 11 5.57 -7.22 -1.09
CA VAL A 11 5.97 -8.64 -0.99
C VAL A 11 7.39 -8.76 -0.42
N ASP A 12 8.35 -7.98 -0.92
CA ASP A 12 9.75 -8.00 -0.48
C ASP A 12 9.89 -7.60 1.00
N CYS A 13 9.03 -6.70 1.49
CA CYS A 13 8.97 -6.32 2.90
C CYS A 13 8.16 -7.29 3.77
N GLY A 14 7.57 -8.35 3.20
CA GLY A 14 6.78 -9.35 3.93
C GLY A 14 5.49 -8.77 4.53
N VAL A 15 4.85 -7.82 3.83
CA VAL A 15 3.57 -7.26 4.27
C VAL A 15 2.47 -8.30 4.06
N ASP A 16 1.64 -8.50 5.08
CA ASP A 16 0.42 -9.29 5.04
C ASP A 16 -0.73 -8.42 4.50
N PHE A 17 -1.10 -8.62 3.24
CA PHE A 17 -2.15 -7.85 2.57
C PHE A 17 -2.90 -8.66 1.51
N VAL A 18 -4.07 -8.14 1.14
CA VAL A 18 -4.84 -8.57 -0.04
C VAL A 18 -5.12 -7.36 -0.93
N ILE A 19 -5.06 -7.57 -2.25
CA ILE A 19 -5.44 -6.55 -3.23
C ILE A 19 -6.96 -6.47 -3.29
N VAL A 20 -7.50 -5.26 -3.18
CA VAL A 20 -8.93 -4.99 -3.26
C VAL A 20 -9.24 -3.99 -4.38
N GLY A 21 -10.52 -3.74 -4.62
CA GLY A 21 -10.95 -2.70 -5.56
C GLY A 21 -10.60 -2.97 -7.02
N GLY A 22 -10.22 -1.92 -7.75
CA GLY A 22 -10.11 -1.97 -9.21
C GLY A 22 -9.11 -3.01 -9.73
N TRP A 23 -7.93 -3.13 -9.12
CA TRP A 23 -6.95 -4.14 -9.54
C TRP A 23 -7.40 -5.57 -9.26
N SER A 24 -8.10 -5.80 -8.15
CA SER A 24 -8.70 -7.11 -7.88
C SER A 24 -9.71 -7.46 -8.98
N ALA A 25 -10.60 -6.53 -9.35
CA ALA A 25 -11.55 -6.73 -10.43
C ALA A 25 -10.88 -6.99 -11.79
N ILE A 26 -9.81 -6.27 -12.13
CA ILE A 26 -9.03 -6.48 -13.37
C ILE A 26 -8.39 -7.88 -13.39
N ILE A 27 -7.78 -8.31 -12.28
CA ILE A 27 -7.19 -9.66 -12.15
C ILE A 27 -8.25 -10.75 -12.37
N HIS A 28 -9.50 -10.48 -11.98
CA HIS A 28 -10.65 -11.37 -12.21
C HIS A 28 -11.37 -11.14 -13.56
N GLY A 29 -10.78 -10.40 -14.50
CA GLY A 29 -11.26 -10.27 -15.88
C GLY A 29 -12.13 -9.04 -16.18
N SER A 30 -12.27 -8.10 -15.25
CA SER A 30 -12.96 -6.84 -15.52
C SER A 30 -12.17 -5.93 -16.47
N SER A 31 -12.88 -5.25 -17.36
CA SER A 31 -12.30 -4.20 -18.23
C SER A 31 -12.34 -2.80 -17.61
N TYR A 32 -12.73 -2.68 -16.33
CA TYR A 32 -12.81 -1.38 -15.65
C TYR A 32 -11.41 -0.77 -15.46
N PRO A 33 -11.14 0.45 -16.00
CA PRO A 33 -9.82 1.05 -15.87
C PRO A 33 -9.61 1.62 -14.46
N THR A 34 -8.47 1.30 -13.85
CA THR A 34 -7.98 1.97 -12.64
C THR A 34 -6.49 2.25 -12.75
N ARG A 35 -6.00 3.18 -11.93
CA ARG A 35 -4.57 3.46 -11.75
C ARG A 35 -4.10 3.30 -10.32
N ASP A 36 -5.02 3.30 -9.36
CA ASP A 36 -4.70 3.26 -7.94
C ASP A 36 -4.61 1.82 -7.45
N LEU A 37 -3.60 1.51 -6.64
CA LEU A 37 -3.52 0.25 -5.90
C LEU A 37 -4.20 0.41 -4.55
N GLU A 38 -5.20 -0.43 -4.29
CA GLU A 38 -5.92 -0.49 -3.03
C GLU A 38 -5.62 -1.83 -2.36
N ILE A 39 -5.27 -1.80 -1.08
CA ILE A 39 -4.98 -3.00 -0.30
C ILE A 39 -5.75 -2.98 1.01
N CYS A 40 -6.18 -4.16 1.45
CA CYS A 40 -6.54 -4.42 2.85
C CYS A 40 -5.38 -5.17 3.49
N TYR A 41 -5.01 -4.82 4.72
CA TYR A 41 -3.84 -5.35 5.40
C TYR A 41 -4.16 -5.73 6.84
N ASP A 42 -3.42 -6.71 7.39
CA ASP A 42 -3.51 -7.05 8.81
C ASP A 42 -3.00 -5.89 9.67
N ARG A 43 -3.74 -5.53 10.72
CA ARG A 43 -3.42 -4.42 11.62
C ARG A 43 -2.54 -4.82 12.81
N ALA A 44 -2.06 -6.06 12.87
CA ALA A 44 -1.03 -6.45 13.81
C ALA A 44 0.17 -5.48 13.74
N ALA A 45 0.69 -5.10 14.91
CA ALA A 45 1.73 -4.07 15.03
C ALA A 45 2.97 -4.39 14.17
N GLU A 46 3.31 -5.66 14.02
CA GLU A 46 4.44 -6.10 13.21
C GLU A 46 4.19 -5.87 11.71
N ASN A 47 2.99 -6.18 11.21
CA ASN A 47 2.65 -5.92 9.81
C ASN A 47 2.59 -4.42 9.50
N LEU A 48 2.14 -3.59 10.45
CA LEU A 48 2.17 -2.13 10.30
C LEU A 48 3.59 -1.58 10.15
N LYS A 49 4.59 -2.16 10.85
CA LYS A 49 6.00 -1.77 10.67
C LYS A 49 6.52 -2.15 9.29
N ARG A 50 6.20 -3.36 8.81
CA ARG A 50 6.56 -3.80 7.45
C ARG A 50 5.93 -2.92 6.38
N LEU A 51 4.66 -2.56 6.56
CA LEU A 51 3.95 -1.64 5.66
C LEU A 51 4.59 -0.25 5.67
N ALA A 52 4.92 0.29 6.85
CA ALA A 52 5.63 1.57 6.97
C ALA A 52 6.99 1.52 6.24
N GLN A 53 7.78 0.47 6.48
CA GLN A 53 9.08 0.26 5.83
C GLN A 53 8.95 0.19 4.30
N ALA A 54 7.99 -0.58 3.79
CA ALA A 54 7.74 -0.70 2.36
C ALA A 54 7.36 0.65 1.72
N LEU A 55 6.65 1.51 2.45
CA LEU A 55 6.21 2.80 1.93
C LEU A 55 7.28 3.90 2.04
N THR A 56 8.25 3.79 2.95
CA THR A 56 9.30 4.80 3.22
C THR A 56 9.95 5.40 1.96
N PRO A 57 10.38 4.61 0.95
CA PRO A 57 11.01 5.15 -0.26
C PRO A 57 10.13 6.13 -1.06
N PHE A 58 8.80 6.03 -0.92
CA PHE A 58 7.83 6.86 -1.64
C PHE A 58 7.44 8.14 -0.90
N ARG A 59 8.01 8.39 0.29
CA ARG A 59 7.72 9.56 1.14
C ARG A 59 6.20 9.76 1.32
N PRO A 60 5.51 8.76 1.89
CA PRO A 60 4.06 8.74 1.97
C PRO A 60 3.57 9.91 2.82
N ARG A 61 2.37 10.39 2.51
CA ARG A 61 1.68 11.38 3.35
C ARG A 61 0.38 10.77 3.84
N LEU A 62 0.16 10.87 5.15
CA LEU A 62 -1.10 10.48 5.74
C LEU A 62 -2.20 11.43 5.23
N ARG A 63 -3.24 10.86 4.65
CA ARG A 63 -4.38 11.61 4.15
C ARG A 63 -5.08 12.31 5.33
N GLY A 64 -5.37 13.60 5.16
CA GLY A 64 -6.05 14.40 6.20
C GLY A 64 -5.15 14.89 7.34
N LEU A 65 -3.84 14.61 7.33
CA LEU A 65 -2.91 15.14 8.31
C LEU A 65 -1.98 16.18 7.70
N SER A 66 -1.81 17.31 8.40
CA SER A 66 -0.84 18.32 8.01
C SER A 66 0.59 17.78 8.18
N ARG A 67 1.54 18.27 7.38
CA ARG A 67 2.94 17.81 7.39
C ARG A 67 3.65 17.94 8.76
N ARG A 68 3.12 18.76 9.66
CA ARG A 68 3.60 18.92 11.05
C ARG A 68 3.20 17.77 11.98
N SER A 69 2.25 16.93 11.57
CA SER A 69 1.68 15.84 12.39
C SER A 69 2.17 14.45 11.96
N ALA A 70 3.01 14.36 10.91
CA ALA A 70 3.46 13.11 10.30
C ALA A 70 4.63 12.42 11.06
N LEU A 71 4.78 12.70 12.35
CA LEU A 71 5.87 12.23 13.20
C LEU A 71 5.85 10.71 13.51
N CYS A 72 4.85 9.97 13.02
CA CYS A 72 4.63 8.57 13.41
C CYS A 72 5.17 7.52 12.41
N LEU A 73 6.02 7.88 11.46
CA LEU A 73 6.66 6.93 10.51
C LEU A 73 8.20 7.07 10.50
N GLY A 74 8.77 7.55 11.61
CA GLY A 74 10.22 7.59 11.83
C GLY A 74 10.77 6.25 12.27
#